data_AF-A0A966XFK5-F1
#
_entry.id   AF-A0A966XFK5-F1
#
_cell.length_a   1.000
_cell.length_b   1.000
_cell.length_c   1.000
_cell.angle_alpha   90.00
_cell.angle_beta   90.00
_cell.angle_gamma   90.00
#
_symmetry.space_group_name_H-M   'P 1'
#
loop_
_entity.id
_entity.type
_entity.pdbx_description
1 polymer ?
#
loop_
_entity_poly.entity_id
_entity_poly.type
_entity_poly.pdbx_seq_one_letter_code
_entity_poly.pdbx_strand_id
1 'polypeptide(L)' 'MLLLIDNYDSFTYNLVHYFGEIGEDVVVKRNDEITPQDAFAM' A
#
# COMPACT_ATOMS: atom_id res chain seq x y z
N MET A 1 -3.88 5.30 -8.15
CA MET A 1 -2.91 5.24 -7.04
C MET A 1 -3.58 4.60 -5.85
N LEU A 2 -3.11 3.43 -5.45
CA LEU A 2 -3.59 2.64 -4.33
C LEU A 2 -2.62 2.80 -3.16
N LEU A 3 -3.11 3.16 -1.98
CA LEU A 3 -2.35 3.07 -0.74
C LEU A 3 -2.58 1.68 -0.13
N LEU A 4 -1.52 0.89 -0.04
CA LEU A 4 -1.53 -0.43 0.58
C LEU A 4 -0.87 -0.36 1.96
N ILE A 5 -1.64 -0.69 3.01
CA ILE A 5 -1.15 -0.71 4.39
C ILE A 5 -0.57 -2.08 4.71
N ASP A 6 0.73 -2.10 5.00
CA ASP A 6 1.48 -3.30 5.34
C ASP A 6 1.55 -3.48 6.86
N ASN A 7 0.96 -4.56 7.36
CA ASN A 7 0.98 -4.94 8.77
C ASN A 7 2.13 -5.92 9.09
N TYR A 8 3.30 -5.72 8.47
CA TYR A 8 4.44 -6.65 8.55
C TYR A 8 4.13 -8.05 8.03
N ASP A 9 3.33 -8.11 6.97
CA ASP A 9 2.91 -9.36 6.36
C ASP A 9 3.85 -9.78 5.22
N SER A 10 4.20 -11.06 5.17
CA SER A 10 5.11 -11.60 4.14
C SER A 10 4.54 -11.59 2.73
N PHE A 11 3.23 -11.39 2.57
CA PHE A 11 2.53 -11.43 1.30
C PHE A 11 2.13 -10.06 0.75
N THR A 12 2.42 -8.95 1.44
CA THR A 12 2.08 -7.58 0.99
C THR A 12 2.51 -7.33 -0.46
N TYR A 13 3.71 -7.76 -0.85
CA TYR A 13 4.23 -7.53 -2.19
C TYR A 13 3.58 -8.39 -3.28
N ASN A 14 2.91 -9.50 -2.93
CA ASN A 14 2.10 -10.24 -3.89
C ASN A 14 0.95 -9.38 -4.43
N LEU A 15 0.33 -8.57 -3.57
CA LEU A 15 -0.71 -7.62 -3.97
C LEU A 15 -0.13 -6.47 -4.80
N VAL A 16 1.04 -5.95 -4.43
CA VAL A 16 1.75 -4.92 -5.21
C VAL A 16 1.98 -5.40 -6.65
N HIS A 17 2.48 -6.63 -6.82
CA HIS A 17 2.68 -7.21 -8.15
C HIS A 17 1.37 -7.39 -8.92
N TYR A 18 0.34 -7.95 -8.28
CA TYR A 18 -0.96 -8.15 -8.90
C TYR A 18 -1.59 -6.84 -9.40
N PHE A 19 -1.56 -5.78 -8.59
CA PHE A 19 -2.05 -4.47 -8.99
C PHE A 19 -1.17 -3.81 -10.06
N GLY A 20 0.15 -4.00 -9.99
CA GLY A 20 1.08 -3.53 -11.01
C GLY A 20 0.84 -4.19 -12.38
N GLU A 21 0.48 -5.47 -12.43
CA GLU A 21 0.15 -6.19 -13.66
C GLU A 21 -1.08 -5.63 -14.39
N ILE A 22 -2.03 -5.07 -13.65
CA ILE A 22 -3.21 -4.40 -14.23
C ILE A 22 -3.02 -2.89 -14.44
N GLY A 23 -1.80 -2.39 -14.23
CA GLY A 23 -1.41 -1.00 -14.50
C GLY A 23 -1.74 0.00 -13.40
N GLU A 24 -2.05 -0.46 -12.18
CA GLU A 24 -2.27 0.41 -11.04
C GLU A 24 -0.95 0.82 -10.38
N ASP A 25 -0.88 2.09 -9.97
CA ASP A 25 0.22 2.61 -9.16
C ASP A 25 -0.04 2.32 -7.68
N VAL A 26 0.92 1.71 -6.98
CA VAL A 26 0.76 1.27 -5.58
C VAL A 26 1.83 1.90 -4.70
N VAL A 27 1.37 2.58 -3.65
CA VAL A 27 2.21 3.10 -2.57
C VAL A 27 2.03 2.22 -1.34
N VAL A 28 3.11 1.65 -0.83
CA VAL A 28 3.10 0.84 0.40
C VAL A 28 3.56 1.66 1.59
N LYS A 29 2.84 1.58 2.71
CA LYS A 29 3.22 2.16 4.00
C LYS A 29 3.02 1.13 5.11
N ARG A 30 3.93 1.07 6.08
CA ARG A 30 3.67 0.27 7.29
C ARG A 30 2.51 0.87 8.09
N ASN A 31 1.82 0.04 8.84
CA ASN A 31 0.68 0.46 9.67
C ASN A 31 1.04 1.53 10.73
N ASP A 32 2.32 1.64 11.07
CA ASP A 32 2.89 2.54 12.08
C ASP A 32 3.69 3.69 11.46
N GLU A 33 3.77 3.76 10.13
CA GLU A 33 4.48 4.81 9.38
C GLU A 33 3.57 5.95 8.89
N ILE A 34 2.24 5.80 9.00
CA ILE A 34 1.28 6.76 8.47
C ILE A 34 0.04 6.89 9.38
N THR A 35 -0.46 8.11 9.55
CA THR A 35 -1.73 8.34 10.24
C THR A 35 -2.91 8.28 9.26
N PRO A 36 -4.14 7.98 9.71
CA PRO A 36 -5.32 8.04 8.84
C PRO A 36 -5.50 9.41 8.18
N GLN A 37 -5.22 10.49 8.91
CA GLN A 37 -5.32 11.86 8.39
C GLN A 37 -4.35 12.11 7.24
N ASP A 38 -3.10 11.66 7.37
CA ASP A 38 -2.11 11.76 6.30
C ASP A 38 -2.54 10.92 5.09
N ALA A 39 -3.05 9.71 5.32
CA ALA A 39 -3.52 8.80 4.26
C ALA A 39 -4.69 9.38 3.45
N PHE A 40 -5.64 10.07 4.10
CA PHE A 40 -6.75 10.74 3.39
C PHE A 40 -6.32 12.00 2.63
N ALA A 41 -5.15 12.57 2.95
CA ALA A 41 -4.62 13.77 2.32
C ALA A 41 -3.67 13.50 1.14
N MET A 42 -3.35 12.23 0.88
CA MET A 42 -2.57 11.77 -0.28
C MET A 42 -3.40 11.77 -1.56
#